data_AF-A0A090AJR0-F1
#
_entry.id   AF-A0A090AJR0-F1
#
_cell.length_a   1.000
_cell.length_b   1.000
_cell.length_c   1.000
_cell.angle_alpha   90.00
_cell.angle_beta   90.00
_cell.angle_gamma   90.00
#
_symmetry.space_group_name_H-M   'P 1'
#
loop_
_entity.id
_entity.type
_entity.pdbx_description
1 polymer ?
#
loop_
_entity_poly.entity_id
_entity_poly.type
_entity_poly.pdbx_seq_one_letter_code
_entity_poly.pdbx_strand_id
1 'polypeptide(L)'
;MVLKQVGLLGAAVYTRALEPGKDYDWYVKTGDLQLFTPMEAIQRLALRNISRNDIPKLAVLIERQRIGLLLAEMPSQRIDHSNRIIHDTFYLEFDGHYQRSVLHAVAVLLLASEPHYPTLENHFIDYAERLFYNASASSQQILTTIALPVVNQQPDFSLALITLKKTALFANVANRNRCARYLINFEARQHGSFILVSTDRLNLEKSYQLAQKASECLLLTLSTEIPTEVDLSKGRLSLAIKQMINLTKSKRSSIEES
;
A
#
# COMPACT_ATOMS: atom_id res chain seq x y z
N MET A 1 -8.07 -20.29 -8.12
CA MET A 1 -7.12 -19.47 -7.33
C MET A 1 -6.76 -20.23 -6.09
N VAL A 2 -5.47 -20.35 -5.75
CA VAL A 2 -5.04 -21.01 -4.51
C VAL A 2 -5.05 -19.97 -3.39
N LEU A 3 -5.78 -20.27 -2.32
CA LEU A 3 -5.86 -19.44 -1.12
C LEU A 3 -5.14 -20.13 0.04
N LYS A 4 -4.38 -19.38 0.82
CA LYS A 4 -3.72 -19.86 2.03
C LYS A 4 -4.36 -19.23 3.26
N GLN A 5 -4.85 -20.05 4.18
CA GLN A 5 -5.35 -19.56 5.47
C GLN A 5 -4.18 -19.10 6.35
N VAL A 6 -4.32 -17.91 6.92
CA VAL A 6 -3.31 -17.25 7.75
C VAL A 6 -4.00 -16.69 9.00
N GLY A 7 -3.38 -16.90 10.16
CA GLY A 7 -3.86 -16.35 11.43
C GLY A 7 -3.70 -14.83 11.51
N LEU A 8 -4.70 -14.17 12.06
CA LEU A 8 -4.71 -12.73 12.33
C LEU A 8 -4.41 -12.46 13.80
N LEU A 9 -3.66 -11.38 14.03
CA LEU A 9 -3.52 -10.79 15.35
C LEU A 9 -4.62 -9.77 15.60
N GLY A 10 -4.92 -8.96 14.59
CA GLY A 10 -5.95 -7.95 14.65
C GLY A 10 -6.42 -7.50 13.28
N ALA A 11 -7.57 -6.83 13.26
CA ALA A 11 -8.13 -6.22 12.07
C ALA A 11 -8.86 -4.92 12.42
N ALA A 12 -8.94 -4.01 11.44
CA ALA A 12 -9.72 -2.79 11.56
C ALA A 12 -10.37 -2.41 10.23
N VAL A 13 -11.57 -1.82 10.28
CA VAL A 13 -12.31 -1.38 9.10
C VAL A 13 -12.64 0.10 9.26
N TYR A 14 -12.12 0.90 8.33
CA TYR A 14 -12.51 2.29 8.13
C TYR A 14 -13.63 2.31 7.09
N THR A 15 -14.82 2.68 7.53
CA THR A 15 -16.06 2.63 6.74
C THR A 15 -16.92 3.82 7.12
N ARG A 16 -17.98 4.06 6.36
CA ARG A 16 -19.08 4.93 6.80
C ARG A 16 -20.03 4.18 7.74
N ALA A 17 -20.63 4.89 8.69
CA ALA A 17 -21.69 4.32 9.53
C ALA A 17 -22.99 4.13 8.73
N LEU A 18 -23.89 3.29 9.25
CA LEU A 18 -25.24 3.10 8.71
C LEU A 18 -26.20 4.25 9.06
N GLU A 19 -25.89 5.01 10.11
CA GLU A 19 -26.75 6.08 10.61
C GLU A 19 -26.55 7.40 9.85
N PRO A 20 -27.64 8.14 9.56
CA PRO A 20 -27.54 9.47 8.96
C PRO A 20 -26.69 10.43 9.79
N GLY A 21 -25.91 11.27 9.11
CA GLY A 21 -25.07 12.31 9.75
C GLY A 21 -23.73 11.83 10.29
N LYS A 22 -23.43 10.53 10.27
CA LYS A 22 -22.11 9.99 10.60
C LYS A 22 -21.22 9.87 9.36
N ASP A 23 -19.96 10.29 9.51
CA ASP A 23 -18.95 10.23 8.45
C ASP A 23 -18.11 8.95 8.56
N TYR A 24 -17.11 8.81 7.68
CA TYR A 24 -16.14 7.73 7.71
C TYR A 24 -15.28 7.74 8.97
N ASP A 25 -15.18 6.59 9.62
CA ASP A 25 -14.27 6.36 10.76
C ASP A 25 -13.91 4.87 10.85
N TRP A 26 -12.98 4.54 11.73
CA TRP A 26 -12.60 3.18 12.09
C TRP A 26 -13.62 2.55 13.04
N TYR A 27 -14.81 2.25 12.52
CA TYR A 27 -15.91 1.66 13.30
C TYR A 27 -15.64 0.25 13.79
N VAL A 28 -14.70 -0.47 13.18
CA VAL A 28 -14.26 -1.80 13.64
C VAL A 28 -12.79 -1.74 13.99
N LYS A 29 -12.44 -2.17 15.21
CA LYS A 29 -11.09 -2.48 15.66
C LYS A 29 -11.14 -3.68 16.59
N THR A 30 -10.44 -4.76 16.24
CA THR A 30 -10.43 -5.99 17.02
C THR A 30 -9.04 -6.63 17.01
N GLY A 31 -8.71 -7.35 18.09
CA GLY A 31 -7.43 -8.03 18.26
C GLY A 31 -6.27 -7.11 18.66
N ASP A 32 -5.05 -7.61 18.49
CA ASP A 32 -3.80 -6.87 18.75
C ASP A 32 -3.38 -6.09 17.50
N LEU A 33 -3.26 -4.77 17.66
CA LEU A 33 -3.14 -3.78 16.59
C LEU A 33 -1.92 -2.86 16.80
N GLN A 34 -0.73 -3.44 17.01
CA GLN A 34 0.47 -2.69 17.37
C GLN A 34 0.96 -1.76 16.26
N LEU A 35 0.74 -2.13 15.00
CA LEU A 35 1.14 -1.35 13.84
C LEU A 35 0.03 -0.42 13.32
N PHE A 36 -1.13 -0.37 13.99
CA PHE A 36 -2.28 0.40 13.50
C PHE A 36 -2.01 1.90 13.43
N THR A 37 -1.48 2.52 14.47
CA THR A 37 -1.20 3.97 14.47
C THR A 37 -0.23 4.41 13.34
N PRO A 38 0.94 3.76 13.15
CA PRO A 38 1.80 4.12 12.01
C PRO A 38 1.15 3.80 10.66
N MET A 39 0.35 2.74 10.55
CA MET A 39 -0.39 2.43 9.33
C MET A 39 -1.48 3.46 9.01
N GLU A 40 -2.20 3.95 10.02
CA GLU A 40 -3.19 5.01 9.86
C GLU A 40 -2.53 6.31 9.36
N ALA A 41 -1.32 6.62 9.83
CA ALA A 41 -0.56 7.75 9.33
C ALA A 41 -0.19 7.58 7.83
N ILE A 42 0.16 6.36 7.40
CA ILE A 42 0.39 6.04 5.98
C ILE A 42 -0.91 6.23 5.18
N GLN A 43 -2.04 5.72 5.70
CA GLN A 43 -3.35 5.86 5.05
C GLN A 43 -3.72 7.32 4.82
N ARG A 44 -3.60 8.16 5.85
CA ARG A 44 -3.89 9.60 5.76
C ARG A 44 -2.97 10.33 4.79
N LEU A 45 -1.69 9.95 4.76
CA LEU A 45 -0.69 10.60 3.91
C LEU A 45 -0.85 10.23 2.44
N ALA A 46 -1.13 8.95 2.15
CA ALA A 46 -0.93 8.37 0.82
C ALA A 46 -2.11 7.63 0.20
N LEU A 47 -3.12 7.21 0.97
CA LEU A 47 -4.18 6.30 0.47
C LEU A 47 -5.61 6.87 0.57
N ARG A 48 -5.78 8.13 0.99
CA ARG A 48 -7.12 8.76 1.09
C ARG A 48 -7.71 9.28 -0.22
N ASN A 49 -6.92 9.35 -1.29
CA ASN A 49 -7.36 9.95 -2.54
C ASN A 49 -8.25 9.00 -3.33
N ILE A 50 -9.57 9.15 -3.20
CA ILE A 50 -10.57 8.38 -3.95
C ILE A 50 -10.39 8.63 -5.44
N SER A 51 -9.96 7.60 -6.16
CA SER A 51 -9.85 7.66 -7.61
C SER A 51 -9.81 6.25 -8.19
N ARG A 52 -10.58 6.04 -9.25
CA ARG A 52 -10.76 4.74 -9.89
C ARG A 52 -9.66 4.58 -10.94
N ASN A 53 -8.46 4.17 -10.51
CA ASN A 53 -7.31 3.96 -11.38
C ASN A 53 -6.87 2.49 -11.41
N ASP A 54 -6.05 2.17 -12.41
CA ASP A 54 -5.62 0.82 -12.80
C ASP A 54 -4.63 0.12 -11.84
N ILE A 55 -4.51 0.59 -10.59
CA ILE A 55 -3.55 0.03 -9.62
C ILE A 55 -4.21 -0.19 -8.25
N PRO A 56 -3.82 -1.27 -7.56
CA PRO A 56 -4.32 -1.51 -6.21
C PRO A 56 -3.80 -0.46 -5.24
N LYS A 57 -4.69 0.04 -4.39
CA LYS A 57 -4.34 0.97 -3.32
C LYS A 57 -4.09 0.20 -2.05
N LEU A 58 -2.82 0.03 -1.72
CA LEU A 58 -2.43 -0.78 -0.59
C LEU A 58 -1.16 -0.28 0.06
N ALA A 59 -0.98 -0.66 1.32
CA ALA A 59 0.26 -0.48 2.05
C ALA A 59 0.63 -1.74 2.82
N VAL A 60 1.93 -1.99 2.91
CA VAL A 60 2.52 -2.97 3.82
C VAL A 60 3.49 -2.26 4.73
N LEU A 61 3.42 -2.55 6.02
CA LEU A 61 4.39 -2.11 7.02
C LEU A 61 4.91 -3.36 7.73
N ILE A 62 6.22 -3.60 7.64
CA ILE A 62 6.90 -4.61 8.45
C ILE A 62 7.75 -3.87 9.46
N GLU A 63 7.53 -4.17 10.73
CA GLU A 63 8.35 -3.65 11.82
C GLU A 63 8.49 -4.73 12.89
N ARG A 64 9.74 -5.05 13.24
CA ARG A 64 10.10 -6.14 14.18
C ARG A 64 9.50 -7.48 13.71
N GLN A 65 8.61 -8.07 14.50
CA GLN A 65 7.95 -9.36 14.24
C GLN A 65 6.46 -9.17 13.91
N ARG A 66 6.09 -8.00 13.37
CA ARG A 66 4.70 -7.66 13.03
C ARG A 66 4.61 -7.18 11.60
N ILE A 67 3.46 -7.43 10.99
CA ILE A 67 3.18 -7.10 9.59
C ILE A 67 1.79 -6.52 9.51
N GLY A 68 1.70 -5.25 9.14
CA GLY A 68 0.45 -4.59 8.80
C GLY A 68 0.24 -4.65 7.30
N LEU A 69 -0.96 -5.04 6.88
CA LEU A 69 -1.46 -4.91 5.50
C LEU A 69 -2.68 -4.01 5.54
N LEU A 70 -2.72 -3.03 4.65
CA LEU A 70 -3.87 -2.16 4.47
C LEU A 70 -4.28 -2.14 3.00
N LEU A 71 -5.57 -2.36 2.74
CA LEU A 71 -6.21 -2.28 1.44
C LEU A 71 -7.20 -1.12 1.49
N ALA A 72 -7.07 -0.16 0.58
CA ALA A 72 -7.91 1.03 0.54
C ALA A 72 -8.84 0.99 -0.66
N GLU A 73 -9.95 1.72 -0.53
CA GLU A 73 -10.95 1.92 -1.57
C GLU A 73 -11.62 0.64 -2.09
N MET A 74 -11.81 -0.31 -1.18
CA MET A 74 -12.55 -1.52 -1.52
C MET A 74 -14.05 -1.19 -1.58
N PRO A 75 -14.73 -1.41 -2.72
CA PRO A 75 -16.15 -1.13 -2.83
C PRO A 75 -16.95 -2.05 -1.89
N SER A 76 -17.69 -1.43 -0.98
CA SER A 76 -18.61 -2.11 -0.07
C SER A 76 -19.88 -2.56 -0.81
N GLN A 77 -20.57 -3.55 -0.26
CA GLN A 77 -21.92 -3.92 -0.69
C GLN A 77 -22.98 -2.90 -0.26
N ARG A 78 -22.61 -1.96 0.61
CA ARG A 78 -23.47 -0.95 1.22
C ARG A 78 -23.44 0.36 0.42
N ILE A 79 -24.56 1.07 0.45
CA ILE A 79 -24.76 2.35 -0.23
C ILE A 79 -25.03 3.43 0.81
N ASP A 80 -24.47 4.63 0.62
CA ASP A 80 -24.71 5.77 1.50
C ASP A 80 -26.08 6.43 1.25
N HIS A 81 -26.48 7.36 2.14
CA HIS A 81 -27.76 8.09 1.99
C HIS A 81 -27.86 8.98 0.75
N SER A 82 -26.76 9.17 0.02
CA SER A 82 -26.71 9.89 -1.26
C SER A 82 -26.68 8.93 -2.45
N ASN A 83 -27.03 7.66 -2.25
CA ASN A 83 -27.03 6.60 -3.26
C ASN A 83 -25.65 6.33 -3.90
N ARG A 84 -24.56 6.53 -3.14
CA ARG A 84 -23.19 6.23 -3.59
C ARG A 84 -22.64 5.00 -2.89
N ILE A 85 -21.87 4.19 -3.61
CA ILE A 85 -21.16 3.04 -3.06
C ILE A 85 -20.20 3.52 -1.96
N ILE A 86 -20.26 2.90 -0.79
CA ILE A 86 -19.31 3.12 0.30
C ILE A 86 -17.99 2.45 -0.07
N HIS A 87 -16.87 3.11 0.18
CA HIS A 87 -15.55 2.55 -0.10
C HIS A 87 -14.79 2.35 1.20
N ASP A 88 -14.57 1.10 1.56
CA ASP A 88 -13.94 0.73 2.82
C ASP A 88 -12.42 0.78 2.70
N THR A 89 -11.75 1.05 3.82
CA THR A 89 -10.34 0.70 4.00
C THR A 89 -10.23 -0.39 5.04
N PHE A 90 -9.55 -1.47 4.68
CA PHE A 90 -9.43 -2.65 5.51
C PHE A 90 -7.97 -2.87 5.93
N TYR A 91 -7.77 -2.94 7.24
CA TYR A 91 -6.49 -3.18 7.87
C TYR A 91 -6.45 -4.57 8.51
N LEU A 92 -5.31 -5.24 8.35
CA LEU A 92 -5.00 -6.56 8.88
C LEU A 92 -3.61 -6.55 9.51
N GLU A 93 -3.48 -7.17 10.69
CA GLU A 93 -2.20 -7.34 11.37
C GLU A 93 -1.87 -8.82 11.56
N PHE A 94 -0.63 -9.18 11.25
CA PHE A 94 -0.11 -10.54 11.26
C PHE A 94 1.18 -10.64 12.06
N ASP A 95 1.46 -11.86 12.51
CA ASP A 95 2.75 -12.21 13.08
C ASP A 95 3.84 -12.35 11.99
N GLY A 96 5.09 -12.08 12.36
CA GLY A 96 6.25 -12.05 11.47
C GLY A 96 6.47 -13.32 10.67
N HIS A 97 6.14 -14.50 11.22
CA HIS A 97 6.29 -15.76 10.49
C HIS A 97 5.40 -15.88 9.24
N TYR A 98 4.36 -15.03 9.12
CA TYR A 98 3.51 -14.97 7.93
C TYR A 98 4.02 -14.04 6.84
N GLN A 99 5.17 -13.37 7.01
CA GLN A 99 5.73 -12.39 6.07
C GLN A 99 5.68 -12.83 4.62
N ARG A 100 6.23 -14.01 4.33
CA ARG A 100 6.26 -14.53 2.97
C ARG A 100 4.86 -14.63 2.38
N SER A 101 3.88 -15.06 3.16
CA SER A 101 2.49 -15.21 2.71
C SER A 101 1.85 -13.86 2.41
N VAL A 102 2.06 -12.86 3.27
CA VAL A 102 1.52 -11.49 3.09
C VAL A 102 2.17 -10.81 1.89
N LEU A 103 3.49 -10.84 1.77
CA LEU A 103 4.21 -10.22 0.65
C LEU A 103 3.89 -10.89 -0.68
N HIS A 104 3.71 -12.22 -0.70
CA HIS A 104 3.24 -12.94 -1.88
C HIS A 104 1.82 -12.51 -2.28
N ALA A 105 0.90 -12.37 -1.33
CA ALA A 105 -0.45 -11.92 -1.61
C ALA A 105 -0.46 -10.52 -2.22
N VAL A 106 0.36 -9.62 -1.69
CA VAL A 106 0.52 -8.26 -2.22
C VAL A 106 1.14 -8.28 -3.62
N ALA A 107 2.13 -9.14 -3.87
CA ALA A 107 2.68 -9.34 -5.21
C ALA A 107 1.60 -9.81 -6.21
N VAL A 108 0.70 -10.72 -5.81
CA VAL A 108 -0.44 -11.14 -6.64
C VAL A 108 -1.37 -9.96 -6.95
N LEU A 109 -1.72 -9.16 -5.94
CA LEU A 109 -2.57 -7.97 -6.15
C LEU A 109 -1.93 -6.96 -7.11
N LEU A 110 -0.61 -6.76 -7.04
CA LEU A 110 0.12 -5.88 -7.95
C LEU A 110 0.19 -6.42 -9.39
N LEU A 111 0.21 -7.74 -9.58
CA LEU A 111 0.28 -8.38 -10.89
C LEU A 111 -1.10 -8.64 -11.52
N ALA A 112 -2.16 -8.65 -10.71
CA ALA A 112 -3.50 -8.93 -11.18
C ALA A 112 -3.89 -7.97 -12.31
N SER A 113 -4.34 -8.54 -13.42
CA SER A 113 -4.96 -7.74 -14.48
C SER A 113 -6.35 -7.28 -14.04
N GLU A 114 -6.81 -6.15 -14.60
CA GLU A 114 -8.15 -5.60 -14.41
C GLU A 114 -9.29 -6.65 -14.31
N PRO A 115 -9.40 -7.66 -15.21
CA PRO A 115 -10.49 -8.64 -15.11
C PRO A 115 -10.38 -9.60 -13.91
N HIS A 116 -9.19 -9.82 -13.35
CA HIS A 116 -8.98 -10.76 -12.24
C HIS A 116 -8.93 -10.07 -10.88
N TYR A 117 -8.63 -8.77 -10.86
CA TYR A 117 -8.51 -7.98 -9.62
C TYR A 117 -9.81 -7.95 -8.81
N PRO A 118 -11.02 -7.73 -9.39
CA PRO A 118 -12.27 -7.75 -8.62
C PRO A 118 -12.52 -9.08 -7.89
N THR A 119 -12.14 -10.21 -8.49
CA THR A 119 -12.32 -11.52 -7.84
C THR A 119 -11.42 -11.67 -6.61
N LEU A 120 -10.20 -11.14 -6.68
CA LEU A 120 -9.26 -11.12 -5.56
C LEU A 120 -9.73 -10.16 -4.46
N GLU A 121 -10.22 -8.99 -4.85
CA GLU A 121 -10.69 -7.94 -3.96
C GLU A 121 -11.97 -8.34 -3.21
N ASN A 122 -12.92 -9.01 -3.88
CA ASN A 122 -14.18 -9.48 -3.29
C ASN A 122 -13.96 -10.32 -2.02
N HIS A 123 -12.90 -11.14 -1.98
CA HIS A 123 -12.59 -11.93 -0.79
C HIS A 123 -12.26 -11.06 0.43
N PHE A 124 -11.58 -9.92 0.22
CA PHE A 124 -11.29 -8.96 1.28
C PHE A 124 -12.52 -8.11 1.63
N ILE A 125 -13.34 -7.73 0.64
CA ILE A 125 -14.62 -7.03 0.83
C ILE A 125 -15.55 -7.86 1.72
N ASP A 126 -15.80 -9.12 1.36
CA ASP A 126 -16.67 -10.02 2.11
C ASP A 126 -16.19 -10.25 3.55
N TYR A 127 -14.87 -10.18 3.77
CA TYR A 127 -14.30 -10.26 5.10
C TYR A 127 -14.56 -8.98 5.90
N ALA A 128 -14.32 -7.80 5.31
CA ALA A 128 -14.55 -6.51 5.94
C ALA A 128 -16.03 -6.31 6.30
N GLU A 129 -16.95 -6.70 5.41
CA GLU A 129 -18.39 -6.67 5.67
C GLU A 129 -18.78 -7.56 6.84
N ARG A 130 -18.31 -8.82 6.87
CA ARG A 130 -18.56 -9.72 8.00
C ARG A 130 -18.05 -9.16 9.32
N LEU A 131 -16.86 -8.55 9.32
CA LEU A 131 -16.34 -7.88 10.51
C LEU A 131 -17.23 -6.71 10.96
N PHE A 132 -17.69 -5.89 10.02
CA PHE A 132 -18.56 -4.74 10.32
C PHE A 132 -19.90 -5.15 10.94
N TYR A 133 -20.58 -6.13 10.34
CA TYR A 133 -21.85 -6.61 10.86
C TYR A 133 -21.70 -7.37 12.18
N ASN A 134 -20.65 -8.19 12.35
CA ASN A 134 -20.40 -8.91 13.61
C ASN A 134 -20.04 -7.97 14.76
N ALA A 135 -19.27 -6.91 14.50
CA ALA A 135 -18.96 -5.90 15.51
C ALA A 135 -20.21 -5.19 16.02
N SER A 136 -21.21 -5.02 15.14
CA SER A 136 -22.50 -4.38 15.47
C SER A 136 -23.47 -5.33 16.20
N ALA A 137 -23.32 -6.64 16.04
CA ALA A 137 -24.30 -7.64 16.49
C ALA A 137 -24.12 -8.17 17.93
N SER A 138 -23.20 -7.61 18.74
CA SER A 138 -22.89 -8.06 20.11
C SER A 138 -22.36 -9.51 20.25
N SER A 139 -22.36 -10.30 19.18
CA SER A 139 -21.78 -11.64 19.10
C SER A 139 -20.31 -11.54 18.72
N GLN A 140 -19.43 -11.77 19.70
CA GLN A 140 -17.96 -11.76 19.58
C GLN A 140 -17.40 -12.90 18.71
N GLN A 141 -17.87 -13.08 17.48
CA GLN A 141 -17.14 -13.90 16.51
C GLN A 141 -15.94 -13.10 16.01
N ILE A 142 -14.85 -13.23 16.75
CA ILE A 142 -13.53 -12.76 16.33
C ILE A 142 -13.12 -13.64 15.15
N LEU A 143 -13.10 -13.07 13.94
CA LEU A 143 -12.53 -13.77 12.80
C LEU A 143 -11.02 -13.89 13.02
N THR A 144 -10.54 -15.10 13.29
CA THR A 144 -9.14 -15.36 13.68
C THR A 144 -8.22 -15.65 12.50
N THR A 145 -8.77 -15.90 11.31
CA THR A 145 -7.98 -16.23 10.12
C THR A 145 -8.52 -15.53 8.89
N ILE A 146 -7.66 -15.29 7.90
CA ILE A 146 -8.03 -14.82 6.56
C ILE A 146 -7.34 -15.68 5.51
N ALA A 147 -8.01 -15.89 4.38
CA ALA A 147 -7.41 -16.52 3.22
C ALA A 147 -6.65 -15.48 2.38
N LEU A 148 -5.35 -15.67 2.19
CA LEU A 148 -4.52 -14.81 1.34
C LEU A 148 -4.28 -15.48 -0.03
N PRO A 149 -4.34 -14.73 -1.14
CA PRO A 149 -4.04 -15.27 -2.46
C PRO A 149 -2.58 -15.68 -2.57
N VAL A 150 -2.34 -16.83 -3.23
CA VAL A 150 -1.00 -17.36 -3.50
C VAL A 150 -0.67 -17.19 -4.97
N VAL A 151 0.59 -16.83 -5.24
CA VAL A 151 1.15 -16.61 -6.57
C VAL A 151 0.89 -17.80 -7.50
N ASN A 152 0.11 -17.56 -8.55
CA ASN A 152 0.00 -18.44 -9.73
C ASN A 152 0.77 -17.86 -10.93
N GLN A 153 1.03 -16.55 -10.95
CA GLN A 153 1.76 -15.85 -12.01
C GLN A 153 3.16 -15.48 -11.53
N GLN A 154 4.18 -16.01 -12.21
CA GLN A 154 5.56 -15.65 -11.93
C GLN A 154 5.82 -14.22 -12.44
N PRO A 155 6.55 -13.39 -11.67
CA PRO A 155 6.97 -12.08 -12.15
C PRO A 155 7.92 -12.24 -13.34
N ASP A 156 8.01 -11.22 -14.20
CA ASP A 156 8.97 -11.21 -15.29
C ASP A 156 10.41 -11.07 -14.76
N PHE A 157 11.20 -12.14 -14.88
CA PHE A 157 12.59 -12.20 -14.43
C PHE A 157 13.58 -11.52 -15.38
N SER A 158 13.16 -11.16 -16.60
CA SER A 158 14.00 -10.43 -17.56
C SER A 158 14.19 -8.94 -17.19
N LEU A 159 13.26 -8.38 -16.41
CA LEU A 159 13.30 -7.00 -15.98
C LEU A 159 14.41 -6.75 -14.95
N ALA A 160 15.01 -5.55 -15.02
CA ALA A 160 16.04 -5.13 -14.08
C ALA A 160 15.55 -5.13 -12.62
N LEU A 161 16.41 -5.53 -11.70
CA LEU A 161 16.10 -5.56 -10.27
C LEU A 161 15.93 -4.15 -9.70
N ILE A 162 15.17 -4.05 -8.60
CA ILE A 162 15.15 -2.86 -7.76
C ILE A 162 16.30 -3.01 -6.76
N THR A 163 17.27 -2.09 -6.81
CA THR A 163 18.49 -2.17 -5.99
C THR A 163 18.52 -1.10 -4.89
N LEU A 164 17.74 -0.03 -5.04
CA LEU A 164 17.65 1.05 -4.08
C LEU A 164 16.77 0.66 -2.89
N LYS A 165 17.27 0.89 -1.67
CA LYS A 165 16.52 0.63 -0.43
C LYS A 165 15.29 1.51 -0.27
N LYS A 166 15.35 2.74 -0.79
CA LYS A 166 14.28 3.73 -0.70
C LYS A 166 14.03 4.27 -2.09
N THR A 167 12.94 3.85 -2.72
CA THR A 167 12.69 4.14 -4.13
C THR A 167 11.24 4.46 -4.40
N ALA A 168 11.01 5.37 -5.34
CA ALA A 168 9.70 5.60 -5.94
C ALA A 168 9.73 5.23 -7.42
N LEU A 169 8.67 4.56 -7.87
CA LEU A 169 8.51 4.08 -9.24
C LEU A 169 7.16 4.54 -9.79
N PHE A 170 7.13 4.88 -11.08
CA PHE A 170 5.88 5.05 -11.80
C PHE A 170 5.12 3.72 -11.89
N ALA A 171 3.82 3.71 -11.64
CA ALA A 171 3.00 2.51 -11.52
C ALA A 171 2.58 1.86 -12.85
N ASN A 172 3.54 1.67 -13.77
CA ASN A 172 3.32 0.91 -15.00
C ASN A 172 3.46 -0.62 -14.82
N VAL A 173 3.10 -1.39 -15.84
CA VAL A 173 3.15 -2.87 -15.84
C VAL A 173 4.55 -3.40 -15.52
N ALA A 174 5.61 -2.80 -16.08
CA ALA A 174 6.98 -3.24 -15.86
C ALA A 174 7.41 -3.03 -14.40
N ASN A 175 7.14 -1.86 -13.82
CA ASN A 175 7.47 -1.57 -12.43
C ASN A 175 6.60 -2.36 -11.44
N ARG A 176 5.33 -2.63 -11.76
CA ARG A 176 4.50 -3.57 -10.98
C ARG A 176 5.14 -4.96 -10.91
N ASN A 177 5.64 -5.46 -12.04
CA ASN A 177 6.40 -6.71 -12.08
C ASN A 177 7.70 -6.66 -11.25
N ARG A 178 8.49 -5.60 -11.41
CA ARG A 178 9.72 -5.39 -10.63
C ARG A 178 9.43 -5.36 -9.13
N CYS A 179 8.37 -4.68 -8.70
CA CYS A 179 7.91 -4.64 -7.31
C CYS A 179 7.48 -6.02 -6.83
N ALA A 180 6.62 -6.72 -7.57
CA ALA A 180 6.18 -8.08 -7.22
C ALA A 180 7.38 -9.03 -7.05
N ARG A 181 8.36 -8.98 -7.96
CA ARG A 181 9.61 -9.73 -7.86
C ARG A 181 10.41 -9.37 -6.61
N TYR A 182 10.52 -8.08 -6.29
CA TYR A 182 11.20 -7.63 -5.08
C TYR A 182 10.52 -8.19 -3.82
N LEU A 183 9.19 -8.11 -3.72
CA LEU A 183 8.41 -8.58 -2.56
C LEU A 183 8.51 -10.10 -2.35
N ILE A 184 8.49 -10.89 -3.43
CA ILE A 184 8.62 -12.36 -3.35
C ILE A 184 9.98 -12.79 -2.78
N ASN A 185 11.03 -12.01 -3.05
CA ASN A 185 12.39 -12.28 -2.61
C ASN A 185 12.79 -11.44 -1.38
N PHE A 186 11.86 -10.70 -0.78
CA PHE A 186 12.16 -9.81 0.32
C PHE A 186 12.28 -10.58 1.63
N GLU A 187 13.44 -10.41 2.28
CA GLU A 187 13.72 -10.93 3.61
C GLU A 187 13.95 -9.77 4.57
N ALA A 188 12.98 -9.53 5.46
CA ALA A 188 13.14 -8.56 6.52
C ALA A 188 14.35 -8.90 7.40
N ARG A 189 15.19 -7.89 7.63
CA ARG A 189 16.30 -7.98 8.57
C ARG A 189 15.74 -7.81 9.98
N GLN A 190 16.26 -8.54 10.97
CA GLN A 190 15.72 -8.58 12.35
C GLN A 190 15.54 -7.21 13.03
N HIS A 191 16.20 -6.15 12.55
CA HIS A 191 16.11 -4.79 13.11
C HIS A 191 15.69 -3.72 12.08
N GLY A 192 15.24 -4.11 10.89
CA GLY A 192 14.79 -3.19 9.85
C GLY A 192 13.28 -2.94 9.88
N SER A 193 12.86 -1.75 9.47
CA SER A 193 11.47 -1.46 9.10
C SER A 193 11.34 -1.32 7.58
N PHE A 194 10.26 -1.86 7.03
CA PHE A 194 9.98 -1.83 5.60
C PHE A 194 8.57 -1.29 5.34
N ILE A 195 8.47 -0.38 4.38
CA ILE A 195 7.19 0.14 3.89
C ILE A 195 7.08 -0.14 2.39
N LEU A 196 5.96 -0.74 1.99
CA LEU A 196 5.47 -0.69 0.61
C LEU A 196 4.24 0.19 0.58
N VAL A 197 4.13 1.08 -0.40
CA VAL A 197 2.88 1.77 -0.73
C VAL A 197 2.64 1.68 -2.23
N SER A 198 1.45 1.23 -2.62
CA SER A 198 0.92 1.36 -3.98
C SER A 198 -0.28 2.29 -3.92
N THR A 199 -0.24 3.39 -4.67
CA THR A 199 -1.27 4.43 -4.62
C THR A 199 -1.31 5.23 -5.91
N ASP A 200 -2.33 6.07 -6.08
CA ASP A 200 -2.49 6.96 -7.23
C ASP A 200 -1.41 8.05 -7.31
N ARG A 201 -1.80 9.32 -7.32
CA ARG A 201 -0.89 10.46 -7.44
C ARG A 201 -0.41 10.84 -6.05
N LEU A 202 0.82 10.45 -5.74
CA LEU A 202 1.56 10.91 -4.57
C LEU A 202 2.71 11.80 -5.03
N ASN A 203 2.69 13.07 -4.64
CA ASN A 203 3.78 13.99 -4.97
C ASN A 203 5.09 13.57 -4.28
N LEU A 204 6.22 14.01 -4.84
CA LEU A 204 7.55 13.65 -4.35
C LEU A 204 7.77 14.03 -2.89
N GLU A 205 7.18 15.15 -2.44
CA GLU A 205 7.27 15.57 -1.04
C GLU A 205 6.72 14.51 -0.08
N LYS A 206 5.50 14.03 -0.31
CA LYS A 206 4.89 12.99 0.50
C LYS A 206 5.62 11.66 0.35
N SER A 207 6.17 11.37 -0.82
CA SER A 207 7.04 10.20 -1.06
C SER A 207 8.28 10.23 -0.17
N TYR A 208 8.95 11.38 -0.04
CA TYR A 208 10.07 11.55 0.89
C TYR A 208 9.64 11.38 2.35
N GLN A 209 8.48 11.95 2.74
CA GLN A 209 7.95 11.80 4.09
C GLN A 209 7.68 10.32 4.44
N LEU A 210 7.13 9.52 3.51
CA LEU A 210 6.97 8.08 3.70
C LEU A 210 8.31 7.38 3.84
N ALA A 211 9.25 7.65 2.93
CA ALA A 211 10.56 7.00 2.93
C ALA A 211 11.39 7.29 4.20
N GLN A 212 11.14 8.41 4.88
CA GLN A 212 11.78 8.74 6.16
C GLN A 212 11.26 7.89 7.33
N LYS A 213 10.07 7.29 7.23
CA LYS A 213 9.45 6.48 8.31
C LYS A 213 10.00 5.06 8.40
N ALA A 214 10.72 4.59 7.38
CA ALA A 214 11.24 3.23 7.34
C ALA A 214 12.70 3.15 6.91
N SER A 215 13.36 2.04 7.25
CA SER A 215 14.72 1.77 6.78
C SER A 215 14.76 1.42 5.28
N GLU A 216 13.72 0.73 4.80
CA GLU A 216 13.51 0.39 3.40
C GLU A 216 12.10 0.83 2.99
N CYS A 217 11.96 1.39 1.79
CA CYS A 217 10.71 1.93 1.29
C CYS A 217 10.59 1.71 -0.21
N LEU A 218 9.50 1.07 -0.63
CA LEU A 218 9.13 0.90 -2.02
C LEU A 218 7.81 1.63 -2.25
N LEU A 219 7.82 2.66 -3.08
CA LEU A 219 6.63 3.41 -3.45
C LEU A 219 6.32 3.19 -4.92
N LEU A 220 5.09 2.78 -5.21
CA LEU A 220 4.55 2.69 -6.55
C LEU A 220 3.43 3.72 -6.69
N THR A 221 3.56 4.66 -7.63
CA THR A 221 2.63 5.79 -7.77
C THR A 221 2.39 6.18 -9.23
N LEU A 222 1.18 6.67 -9.53
CA LEU A 222 0.81 7.27 -10.82
C LEU A 222 1.17 8.77 -10.92
N SER A 223 2.04 9.26 -10.03
CA SER A 223 2.50 10.64 -10.04
C SER A 223 3.42 10.92 -11.24
N THR A 224 3.10 11.97 -12.00
CA THR A 224 3.91 12.44 -13.13
C THR A 224 5.26 13.04 -12.70
N GLU A 225 5.42 13.37 -11.42
CA GLU A 225 6.70 13.82 -10.85
C GLU A 225 7.74 12.68 -10.78
N ILE A 226 7.31 11.43 -10.95
CA ILE A 226 8.15 10.23 -10.92
C ILE A 226 8.04 9.55 -12.29
N PRO A 227 8.65 10.12 -13.35
CA PRO A 227 8.62 9.52 -14.69
C PRO A 227 9.54 8.29 -14.78
N THR A 228 10.54 8.22 -13.90
CA THR A 228 11.55 7.15 -13.82
C THR A 228 11.78 6.76 -12.37
N GLU A 229 12.67 5.79 -12.12
CA GLU A 229 13.04 5.37 -10.77
C GLU A 229 13.74 6.51 -10.00
N VAL A 230 13.17 6.89 -8.86
CA VAL A 230 13.66 7.98 -8.01
C VAL A 230 14.21 7.43 -6.70
N ASP A 231 15.46 7.76 -6.40
CA ASP A 231 16.10 7.48 -5.12
C ASP A 231 15.58 8.42 -4.02
N LEU A 232 14.80 7.86 -3.11
CA LEU A 232 14.21 8.59 -1.98
C LEU A 232 15.17 8.71 -0.77
N SER A 233 16.36 8.10 -0.81
CA SER A 233 17.34 8.21 0.26
C SER A 233 18.01 9.59 0.31
N LYS A 234 18.10 10.24 -0.85
CA LYS A 234 18.69 11.56 -1.01
C LYS A 234 17.58 12.59 -0.79
N GLY A 235 17.39 13.01 0.47
CA GLY A 235 16.37 13.99 0.84
C GLY A 235 16.40 15.29 0.00
N ARG A 236 15.34 16.11 0.14
CA ARG A 236 15.08 17.37 -0.59
C ARG A 236 16.31 18.27 -0.83
N LEU A 237 17.23 18.35 0.14
CA LEU A 237 18.47 19.13 0.02
C LEU A 237 19.29 18.75 -1.21
N SER A 238 19.35 17.46 -1.57
CA SER A 238 20.10 17.02 -2.74
C SER A 238 19.47 17.45 -4.08
N LEU A 239 18.12 17.51 -4.14
CA LEU A 239 17.37 17.91 -5.33
C LEU A 239 17.39 19.42 -5.53
N ALA A 240 17.21 20.20 -4.46
CA ALA A 240 17.32 21.66 -4.50
C ALA A 240 18.75 22.10 -4.88
N ILE A 241 19.77 21.45 -4.32
CA ILE A 241 21.17 21.70 -4.68
C ILE A 241 21.44 21.30 -6.14
N LYS A 242 20.93 20.15 -6.61
CA LYS A 242 21.08 19.76 -8.02
C LYS A 242 20.37 20.71 -8.99
N GLN A 243 19.17 21.18 -8.65
CA GLN A 243 18.44 22.16 -9.46
C GLN A 243 19.14 23.52 -9.48
N MET A 244 19.67 23.99 -8.34
CA MET A 244 20.49 25.21 -8.30
C MET A 244 21.80 25.08 -9.09
N ILE A 245 22.48 23.93 -9.04
CA ILE A 245 23.69 23.65 -9.82
C ILE A 245 23.38 23.60 -11.32
N ASN A 246 22.25 23.02 -11.72
CA ASN A 246 21.86 22.96 -13.13
C ASN A 246 21.44 24.33 -13.68
N LEU A 247 20.76 25.16 -12.87
CA LEU A 247 20.43 26.55 -13.22
C LEU A 247 21.67 27.45 -13.33
N THR A 248 22.69 27.22 -12.50
CA THR A 248 23.95 27.97 -12.57
C THR A 248 24.84 27.53 -13.73
N LYS A 249 24.79 26.25 -14.13
CA LYS A 249 25.45 25.77 -15.36
C LYS A 249 24.78 26.30 -16.64
N SER A 250 23.45 26.30 -16.70
CA SER A 250 22.70 26.84 -17.83
C SER A 250 22.91 28.34 -18.03
N LYS A 251 23.16 29.10 -16.97
CA LYS A 251 23.51 30.53 -17.05
C LYS A 251 24.95 30.78 -17.50
N ARG A 252 25.88 29.85 -17.26
CA ARG A 252 27.28 29.98 -17.69
C ARG A 252 27.46 29.65 -19.17
N SER A 253 26.77 28.63 -19.69
CA SER A 253 26.79 28.30 -21.12
C SER A 253 26.22 29.42 -21.99
N SER A 254 25.24 30.18 -21.50
CA SER A 254 24.68 31.34 -22.22
C SER A 254 25.55 32.60 -22.20
N ILE A 255 26.67 32.60 -21.45
CA ILE A 255 27.60 33.75 -21.36
C ILE A 255 28.87 33.48 -22.19
N GLU A 256 29.19 32.21 -22.49
CA GLU A 256 30.36 31.82 -23.29
C GLU A 256 30.06 31.72 -24.81
N GLU A 257 28.80 31.88 -25.23
CA GLU A 257 28.37 31.90 -26.64
C GLU A 257 28.06 33.30 -27.20
N SER A 258 28.49 34.36 -26.50
CA SER A 258 28.32 35.77 -26.90
C SER A 258 29.64 36.51 -26.87
#